data_AF-A8IFA6-F1
#
_entry.id   AF-A8IFA6-F1
#
_cell.length_a   1.000
_cell.length_b   1.000
_cell.length_c   1.000
_cell.angle_alpha   90.00
_cell.angle_beta   90.00
_cell.angle_gamma   90.00
#
_symmetry.space_group_name_H-M   'P 1'
#
loop_
_entity.id
_entity.type
_entity.pdbx_description
1 polymer ?
#
loop_
_entity_poly.entity_id
_entity_poly.type
_entity_poly.pdbx_seq_one_letter_code
_entity_poly.pdbx_strand_id
1 'polypeptide(L)' 'MQEAWLKPFMTKSNIAKAEADGVALAASLGLITTRVDATTFGRIWRVTPKGLSLLFQRWNDPG' A
#
# COMPACT_ATOMS: atom_id res chain seq x y z
N MET A 1 -8.39 11.51 10.56
CA MET A 1 -7.45 10.90 9.58
C MET A 1 -7.59 9.37 9.67
N GLN A 2 -8.73 8.80 9.24
CA GLN A 2 -9.10 7.41 9.56
C GLN A 2 -9.60 6.58 8.35
N GLU A 3 -9.54 7.08 7.12
CA GLU A 3 -10.22 6.43 5.98
C GLU A 3 -9.29 5.89 4.87
N ALA A 4 -8.00 5.70 5.15
CA ALA A 4 -7.05 5.19 4.15
C ALA A 4 -6.97 3.65 4.05
N TRP A 5 -7.60 2.91 4.97
CA TRP A 5 -7.43 1.47 5.09
C TRP A 5 -8.44 0.61 4.33
N LEU A 6 -9.56 1.21 3.90
CA LEU A 6 -10.70 0.46 3.31
C LEU A 6 -10.87 0.65 1.81
N LYS A 7 -10.08 1.51 1.16
CA LYS A 7 -10.19 1.72 -0.29
C LYS A 7 -8.91 1.25 -0.98
N PRO A 8 -8.97 0.20 -1.83
CA PRO A 8 -7.93 -0.03 -2.82
C PRO A 8 -7.85 1.22 -3.70
N PHE A 9 -6.88 2.10 -3.45
CA PHE A 9 -6.71 3.30 -4.24
C PHE A 9 -6.10 2.90 -5.59
N MET A 10 -6.79 3.26 -6.68
CA MET A 10 -6.26 3.07 -8.02
C MET A 10 -4.92 3.79 -8.15
N THR A 11 -3.99 3.19 -8.91
CA THR A 11 -2.64 3.73 -9.20
C THR A 11 -2.68 5.15 -9.80
N LYS A 12 -3.86 5.61 -10.28
CA LYS A 12 -4.11 6.94 -10.84
C LYS A 12 -5.05 7.82 -10.01
N SER A 13 -5.26 7.55 -8.72
CA SER A 13 -5.99 8.49 -7.86
C SER A 13 -5.11 9.69 -7.48
N ASN A 14 -5.69 10.88 -7.29
CA ASN A 14 -4.95 12.09 -6.92
C ASN A 14 -4.08 11.90 -5.65
N ILE A 15 -4.50 10.99 -4.77
CA ILE A 15 -3.76 10.57 -3.56
C ILE A 15 -2.44 9.88 -3.93
N ALA A 16 -2.43 8.99 -4.94
CA ALA A 16 -1.22 8.30 -5.37
C ALA A 16 -0.20 9.23 -6.04
N LYS A 17 -0.64 10.37 -6.59
CA LYS A 17 0.24 11.41 -7.10
C LYS A 17 0.80 12.30 -6.00
N ALA A 18 0.00 12.62 -4.98
CA ALA A 18 0.43 13.43 -3.84
C ALA A 18 1.40 12.66 -2.91
N GLU A 19 1.23 11.34 -2.81
CA GLU A 19 2.03 10.44 -1.96
C GLU A 19 2.96 9.55 -2.81
N ALA A 20 3.34 10.00 -4.01
CA ALA A 20 4.06 9.19 -5.00
C ALA A 20 5.36 8.60 -4.43
N ASP A 21 6.12 9.38 -3.66
CA ASP A 21 7.34 8.94 -2.98
C ASP A 21 7.06 7.87 -1.90
N GLY A 22 6.01 8.07 -1.10
CA GLY A 22 5.59 7.10 -0.08
C GLY A 22 5.15 5.77 -0.70
N VAL A 23 4.41 5.83 -1.80
CA VAL A 23 4.00 4.66 -2.58
C VAL A 23 5.21 3.96 -3.21
N ALA A 24 6.13 4.70 -3.81
CA ALA A 24 7.35 4.13 -4.38
C ALA A 24 8.20 3.43 -3.32
N LEU A 25 8.40 4.08 -2.17
CA LEU A 25 9.15 3.53 -1.05
C LEU A 25 8.47 2.27 -0.48
N ALA A 26 7.15 2.30 -0.28
CA ALA A 26 6.39 1.15 0.19
C ALA A 26 6.43 -0.02 -0.81
N ALA A 27 6.41 0.27 -2.12
CA ALA A 27 6.55 -0.73 -3.17
C ALA A 27 7.96 -1.34 -3.18
N SER A 28 9.00 -0.51 -3.10
CA SER A 28 10.40 -0.96 -3.03
C SER A 28 10.69 -1.81 -1.79
N LEU A 29 10.05 -1.52 -0.66
CA LEU A 29 10.15 -2.32 0.56
C LEU A 29 9.31 -3.62 0.52
N GLY A 30 8.50 -3.81 -0.53
CA GLY A 30 7.61 -4.94 -0.71
C GLY A 30 6.39 -4.92 0.21
N LEU A 31 6.01 -3.75 0.74
CA LEU A 31 4.86 -3.57 1.63
C LEU A 31 3.54 -3.47 0.84
N ILE A 32 3.61 -2.95 -0.38
CA ILE A 32 2.50 -2.90 -1.32
C ILE A 32 2.92 -3.48 -2.68
N THR A 33 1.96 -3.96 -3.45
CA THR A 33 2.18 -4.50 -4.79
C THR A 33 0.97 -4.25 -5.68
N THR A 34 1.20 -4.10 -6.98
CA THR A 34 0.13 -4.14 -7.98
C THR A 34 -0.08 -5.53 -8.57
N ARG A 35 0.73 -6.52 -8.16
CA ARG A 35 0.66 -7.89 -8.65
C ARG A 35 -0.73 -8.49 -8.37
N VAL A 36 -1.39 -8.98 -9.41
CA VAL A 36 -2.68 -9.67 -9.37
C VAL A 36 -2.41 -11.18 -9.33
N ASP A 37 -1.51 -11.63 -10.20
CA ASP A 37 -1.15 -13.04 -10.39
C ASP A 37 0.37 -13.17 -10.59
N ALA A 38 0.88 -14.39 -10.79
CA ALA A 38 2.32 -14.63 -10.95
C ALA A 38 2.99 -13.79 -12.05
N THR A 39 2.25 -13.46 -13.11
CA THR A 39 2.76 -12.71 -14.28
C THR A 39 2.01 -11.41 -14.56
N THR A 40 0.95 -11.12 -13.81
CA THR A 40 0.05 -10.00 -14.10
C THR A 40 0.17 -8.91 -13.05
N PHE A 41 0.40 -7.68 -13.50
CA PHE A 41 0.38 -6.48 -12.67
C PHE A 41 -0.83 -5.61 -13.04
N GLY A 42 -1.66 -5.29 -12.05
CA GLY A 42 -2.87 -4.49 -12.21
C GLY A 42 -2.63 -2.99 -12.00
N ARG A 43 -3.72 -2.23 -11.96
CA ARG A 43 -3.74 -0.78 -11.70
C ARG A 43 -4.26 -0.42 -10.31
N ILE A 44 -4.17 -1.36 -9.39
CA ILE A 44 -4.67 -1.23 -8.02
C ILE A 44 -3.52 -1.61 -7.11
N TRP A 45 -3.18 -0.73 -6.16
CA TRP A 45 -2.24 -1.05 -5.11
C TRP A 45 -2.92 -1.94 -4.07
N ARG A 46 -2.26 -3.06 -3.76
CA ARG A 46 -2.68 -4.01 -2.74
C ARG A 46 -1.60 -4.09 -1.68
N VAL A 47 -2.01 -4.18 -0.41
CA VAL A 47 -1.08 -4.38 0.71
C VAL A 47 -0.63 -5.84 0.72
N THR A 48 0.67 -6.08 0.85
CA THR A 48 1.21 -7.44 0.99
C THR A 48 1.05 -7.93 2.43
N PRO A 49 1.14 -9.23 2.70
CA PRO A 49 1.15 -9.73 4.08
C PRO A 49 2.22 -9.05 4.96
N LYS A 50 3.40 -8.77 4.38
CA LYS A 50 4.49 -8.03 5.04
C LYS A 50 4.08 -6.59 5.39
N GLY A 51 3.47 -5.87 4.45
CA GLY A 51 2.96 -4.52 4.69
C GLY A 51 1.89 -4.52 5.78
N LEU A 52 1.00 -5.51 5.75
CA LEU A 52 -0.07 -5.66 6.74
C LEU A 52 0.48 -5.94 8.13
N SER A 53 1.46 -6.85 8.28
CA SER A 53 2.12 -7.12 9.56
C SER A 53 2.82 -5.89 10.14
N LEU A 54 3.53 -5.12 9.31
CA LEU A 54 4.18 -3.89 9.75
C LEU A 54 3.16 -2.85 10.25
N LEU A 55 2.04 -2.72 9.53
CA LEU A 55 0.99 -1.80 9.93
C LEU A 55 0.32 -2.23 11.24
N PHE A 56 0.06 -3.54 11.43
CA PHE A 56 -0.46 -4.06 12.69
C PHE A 56 0.53 -3.88 13.84
N GLN A 57 1.82 -4.10 13.62
CA GLN A 57 2.85 -3.86 14.62
C GLN A 57 2.88 -2.38 15.04
N ARG A 58 2.82 -1.46 14.07
CA ARG A 58 2.81 -0.02 14.36
C ARG A 58 1.49 0.44 14.98
N TRP A 59 0.38 -0.26 14.76
CA TRP A 59 -0.88 0.00 15.44
C TRP A 59 -0.87 -0.47 16.90
N ASN A 60 -0.18 -1.58 17.17
CA ASN A 60 -0.13 -2.20 18.49
C ASN A 60 0.98 -1.63 19.40
N ASP A 61 1.73 -0.63 18.91
CA ASP A 61 2.75 0.10 19.64
C ASP A 61 2.30 1.57 19.75
N PRO A 62 1.56 1.93 20.82
CA PRO A 62 1.25 3.32 21.11
C PRO A 62 2.49 3.93 21.75
N GLY A 63 3.38 4.48 20.92
CA GLY A 63 4.46 5.34 21.42
C GLY A 63 3.94 6.46 22.31
#